data_AF-A0A8X7CNC0-F1
#
_entry.id   AF-A0A8X7CNC0-F1
#
_cell.length_a   1.000
_cell.length_b   1.000
_cell.length_c   1.000
_cell.angle_alpha   90.00
_cell.angle_beta   90.00
_cell.angle_gamma   90.00
#
_symmetry.space_group_name_H-M   'P 1'
#
loop_
_entity.id
_entity.type
_entity.pdbx_description
1 polymer ?
#
loop_
_entity_poly.entity_id
_entity_poly.type
_entity_poly.pdbx_seq_one_letter_code
_entity_poly.pdbx_strand_id
1 'polypeptide(L)'
;MTKSKKRQRGASNRLVDDVGSSKQEQNLDALLEEAESAIDRFSYEEAAQKLKNVLNIDSNNLKALEMLAGIYLDEPNWDEAANLFKQCISISPDIGYSKYFSMGQLTSGEESLTYYQKGIEILQKELENCENIKPSEEEDRKILSKNLSDAYCSVAEIFMTDCCDAENAEQQCHSAIENAIQSNTSNPEAYQCLANFYIVKKNFLKEAKEAIEKSLALWLPHHEALRDADAETVFNIELLIPSYDSRIQTSKLLIELEMFEQATNILDGLVDEDDEVPEVWYILGWMNYMQSDEYKLNAHYYLKKATMVSAKLGMDDLDCISHAHELLKELEEKYPSLKEEVYEDDKEWSDVPSDSEDSEMET
;
A
#
# COMPACT_ATOMS: atom_id res chain seq x y z
N MET A 1 -73.14 -16.22 -47.80
CA MET A 1 -73.08 -14.93 -47.08
C MET A 1 -73.05 -15.30 -45.61
N THR A 2 -72.00 -15.08 -44.82
CA THR A 2 -71.43 -13.79 -44.40
C THR A 2 -70.04 -14.02 -43.79
N LYS A 3 -69.14 -13.03 -43.96
CA LYS A 3 -67.80 -12.94 -43.33
C LYS A 3 -67.93 -12.55 -41.86
N SER A 4 -67.01 -13.00 -41.00
CA SER A 4 -66.65 -12.23 -39.80
C SER A 4 -65.13 -12.24 -39.55
N LYS A 5 -64.60 -11.05 -39.28
CA LYS A 5 -63.18 -10.66 -39.24
C LYS A 5 -62.56 -10.95 -37.87
N LYS A 6 -61.40 -11.60 -37.85
CA LYS A 6 -60.40 -11.48 -36.77
C LYS A 6 -59.76 -10.09 -36.83
N ARG A 7 -59.56 -9.43 -35.70
CA ARG A 7 -58.69 -8.26 -35.57
C ARG A 7 -57.82 -8.41 -34.33
N GLN A 8 -56.57 -8.81 -34.57
CA GLN A 8 -55.46 -8.73 -33.63
C GLN A 8 -55.12 -7.26 -33.34
N ARG A 9 -54.89 -6.92 -32.07
CA ARG A 9 -54.09 -5.76 -31.64
C ARG A 9 -53.45 -6.13 -30.31
N GLY A 10 -52.13 -6.33 -30.30
CA GLY A 10 -51.37 -6.68 -29.10
C GLY A 10 -49.90 -7.01 -29.35
N ALA A 11 -49.24 -6.39 -30.33
CA ALA A 11 -47.84 -6.70 -30.67
C ALA A 11 -46.97 -5.48 -31.02
N SER A 12 -47.36 -4.26 -30.64
CA SER A 12 -46.64 -3.04 -31.06
C SER A 12 -45.91 -2.29 -29.93
N ASN A 13 -45.91 -2.81 -28.70
CA ASN A 13 -45.30 -2.14 -27.53
C ASN A 13 -44.06 -2.84 -26.96
N ARG A 14 -43.58 -3.95 -27.54
CA ARG A 14 -42.37 -4.65 -27.06
C ARG A 14 -41.08 -4.32 -27.81
N LEU A 15 -41.18 -3.68 -28.98
CA LEU A 15 -40.03 -3.37 -29.83
C LEU A 15 -39.45 -1.96 -29.61
N VAL A 16 -40.15 -1.09 -28.87
CA VAL A 16 -39.72 0.30 -28.62
C VAL A 16 -38.91 0.39 -27.31
N ASP A 17 -39.26 -0.42 -26.31
CA ASP A 17 -38.55 -0.49 -25.03
C ASP A 17 -37.18 -1.20 -25.18
N ASP A 18 -37.10 -2.22 -26.05
CA ASP A 18 -35.89 -3.02 -26.31
C ASP A 18 -34.78 -2.21 -27.02
N VAL A 19 -35.17 -1.32 -27.94
CA VAL A 19 -34.23 -0.42 -28.66
C VAL A 19 -33.80 0.76 -27.77
N GLY A 20 -34.62 1.14 -26.78
CA GLY A 20 -34.28 2.16 -25.78
C GLY A 20 -33.27 1.65 -24.75
N SER A 21 -33.47 0.44 -24.23
CA SER A 21 -32.54 -0.25 -23.31
C SER A 21 -31.17 -0.45 -23.95
N SER A 22 -31.14 -0.98 -25.17
CA SER A 22 -29.89 -1.25 -25.90
C SER A 22 -29.06 0.02 -26.18
N LYS A 23 -29.70 1.17 -26.43
CA LYS A 23 -28.99 2.45 -26.62
C LYS A 23 -28.49 3.04 -25.31
N GLN A 24 -29.21 2.84 -24.21
CA GLN A 24 -28.78 3.30 -22.88
C GLN A 24 -27.61 2.45 -22.38
N GLU A 25 -27.67 1.13 -22.55
CA GLU A 25 -26.58 0.20 -22.26
C GLU A 25 -25.31 0.56 -23.06
N GLN A 26 -25.42 0.75 -24.37
CA GLN A 26 -24.29 1.19 -25.20
C GLN A 26 -23.70 2.55 -24.78
N ASN A 27 -24.52 3.43 -24.21
CA ASN A 27 -24.06 4.72 -23.71
C ASN A 27 -23.36 4.60 -22.34
N LEU A 28 -23.74 3.61 -21.51
CA LEU A 28 -23.08 3.33 -20.24
C LEU A 28 -21.70 2.70 -20.46
N ASP A 29 -21.62 1.73 -21.36
CA ASP A 29 -20.34 1.08 -21.71
C ASP A 29 -19.33 2.11 -22.24
N ALA A 30 -19.77 3.00 -23.14
CA ALA A 30 -18.93 4.08 -23.65
C ALA A 30 -18.44 5.04 -22.55
N LEU A 31 -19.30 5.39 -21.58
CA LEU A 31 -18.89 6.24 -20.46
C LEU A 31 -17.90 5.54 -19.51
N LEU A 32 -18.03 4.22 -19.33
CA LEU A 32 -17.10 3.42 -18.55
C LEU A 32 -15.74 3.30 -19.23
N GLU A 33 -15.71 3.08 -20.55
CA GLU A 33 -14.46 3.07 -21.34
C GLU A 33 -13.76 4.43 -21.33
N GLU A 34 -14.52 5.54 -21.43
CA GLU A 34 -13.97 6.89 -21.30
C GLU A 34 -13.40 7.14 -19.90
N ALA A 35 -14.05 6.65 -18.85
CA ALA A 35 -13.55 6.76 -17.49
C ALA A 35 -12.26 5.96 -17.29
N GLU A 36 -12.20 4.73 -17.80
CA GLU A 36 -11.02 3.86 -17.76
C GLU A 36 -9.83 4.52 -18.47
N SER A 37 -10.06 5.07 -19.67
CA SER A 37 -9.03 5.83 -20.41
C SER A 37 -8.61 7.12 -19.72
N ALA A 38 -9.47 7.74 -18.90
CA ALA A 38 -9.09 8.90 -18.10
C ALA A 38 -8.25 8.51 -16.87
N ILE A 39 -8.55 7.38 -16.22
CA ILE A 39 -7.73 6.81 -15.14
C ILE A 39 -6.33 6.47 -15.66
N ASP A 40 -6.22 5.81 -16.82
CA ASP A 40 -4.92 5.48 -17.44
C ASP A 40 -4.06 6.72 -17.75
N ARG A 41 -4.69 7.89 -17.88
CA ARG A 41 -4.04 9.20 -18.10
C ARG A 41 -3.89 10.01 -16.82
N PHE A 42 -4.11 9.42 -15.64
CA PHE A 42 -4.10 10.07 -14.33
C PHE A 42 -5.03 11.30 -14.25
N SER A 43 -6.09 11.32 -15.06
CA SER A 43 -7.08 12.40 -15.13
C SER A 43 -8.26 12.07 -14.23
N TYR A 44 -8.01 12.00 -12.92
CA TYR A 44 -8.94 11.48 -11.92
C TYR A 44 -10.25 12.26 -11.84
N GLU A 45 -10.23 13.59 -11.95
CA GLU A 45 -11.46 14.38 -11.90
C GLU A 45 -12.35 14.16 -13.13
N GLU A 46 -11.73 13.98 -14.31
CA GLU A 46 -12.45 13.62 -15.54
C GLU A 46 -13.11 12.24 -15.36
N ALA A 47 -12.34 11.25 -14.94
CA ALA A 47 -12.82 9.90 -14.70
C ALA A 47 -13.98 9.88 -13.70
N ALA A 48 -13.82 10.55 -12.56
CA ALA A 48 -14.85 10.64 -11.52
C ALA A 48 -16.14 11.27 -12.06
N GLN A 49 -16.05 12.30 -12.91
CA GLN A 49 -17.23 12.93 -13.51
C GLN A 49 -17.97 11.98 -14.46
N LYS A 50 -17.24 11.16 -15.24
CA LYS A 50 -17.83 10.15 -16.14
C LYS A 50 -18.52 9.05 -15.34
N LEU A 51 -17.88 8.56 -14.28
CA LEU A 51 -18.44 7.52 -13.40
C LEU A 51 -19.69 8.03 -12.66
N LYS A 52 -19.68 9.28 -12.18
CA LYS A 52 -20.88 9.92 -11.62
C LYS A 52 -22.02 10.01 -12.62
N ASN A 53 -21.73 10.22 -13.91
CA ASN A 53 -22.76 10.20 -14.96
C ASN A 53 -23.33 8.80 -15.17
N VAL A 54 -22.50 7.75 -15.11
CA VAL A 54 -22.96 6.35 -15.13
C VAL A 54 -23.88 6.09 -13.94
N LEU A 55 -23.47 6.48 -12.73
CA LEU A 55 -24.24 6.28 -11.50
C LEU A 55 -25.55 7.11 -11.44
N ASN A 56 -25.62 8.23 -12.15
CA ASN A 56 -26.87 8.99 -12.32
C ASN A 56 -27.90 8.26 -13.19
N ILE A 57 -27.44 7.39 -14.10
CA ILE A 57 -28.30 6.60 -14.99
C ILE A 57 -28.63 5.25 -14.33
N ASP A 58 -27.62 4.59 -13.76
CA ASP A 58 -27.72 3.34 -13.02
C ASP A 58 -26.94 3.45 -11.70
N SER A 59 -27.65 3.76 -10.62
CA SER A 59 -27.06 3.96 -9.30
C SER A 59 -26.41 2.71 -8.71
N ASN A 60 -26.72 1.52 -9.26
CA ASN A 60 -26.24 0.24 -8.75
C ASN A 60 -25.21 -0.40 -9.69
N ASN A 61 -24.65 0.37 -10.64
CA ASN A 61 -23.62 -0.12 -11.54
C ASN A 61 -22.34 -0.44 -10.75
N LEU A 62 -22.11 -1.73 -10.48
CA LEU A 62 -20.98 -2.21 -9.68
C LEU A 62 -19.63 -1.76 -10.22
N LYS A 63 -19.40 -1.87 -11.54
CA LYS A 63 -18.14 -1.44 -12.16
C LYS A 63 -17.89 0.05 -11.92
N ALA A 64 -18.92 0.89 -12.09
CA ALA A 64 -18.78 2.33 -11.85
C ALA A 64 -18.52 2.67 -10.37
N LEU A 65 -19.21 1.99 -9.45
CA LEU A 65 -19.00 2.17 -8.01
C LEU A 65 -17.57 1.78 -7.60
N GLU A 66 -17.08 0.63 -8.06
CA GLU A 66 -15.74 0.13 -7.75
C GLU A 66 -14.64 1.02 -8.35
N MET A 67 -14.78 1.43 -9.61
CA MET A 67 -13.83 2.37 -10.24
C MET A 67 -13.80 3.71 -9.51
N LEU A 68 -14.97 4.26 -9.12
CA LEU A 68 -15.02 5.53 -8.42
C LEU A 68 -14.45 5.43 -7.00
N ALA A 69 -14.68 4.30 -6.32
CA ALA A 69 -14.09 4.03 -5.02
C ALA A 69 -12.56 3.95 -5.12
N GLY A 70 -12.02 3.29 -6.17
CA GLY A 70 -10.59 3.26 -6.46
C GLY A 70 -9.98 4.65 -6.65
N ILE A 71 -10.64 5.52 -7.42
CA ILE A 71 -10.20 6.92 -7.57
C ILE A 71 -10.14 7.64 -6.21
N TYR A 72 -11.12 7.43 -5.34
CA TYR A 72 -11.10 8.03 -4.00
C TYR A 72 -10.12 7.38 -3.02
N LEU A 73 -9.52 6.24 -3.36
CA LEU A 73 -8.35 5.72 -2.65
C LEU A 73 -7.07 6.41 -3.14
N ASP A 74 -6.93 6.61 -4.45
CA ASP A 74 -5.78 7.29 -5.07
C ASP A 74 -5.75 8.80 -4.73
N GLU A 75 -6.92 9.44 -4.73
CA GLU A 75 -7.14 10.80 -4.23
C GLU A 75 -7.75 10.69 -2.83
N PRO A 76 -6.94 10.68 -1.76
CA PRO A 76 -7.25 10.11 -0.44
C PRO A 76 -8.50 10.69 0.22
N ASN A 77 -9.65 10.20 -0.21
CA ASN A 77 -11.00 10.55 0.22
C ASN A 77 -11.66 9.27 0.77
N TRP A 78 -11.07 8.82 1.87
CA TRP A 78 -11.34 7.54 2.52
C TRP A 78 -12.81 7.32 2.87
N ASP A 79 -13.50 8.39 3.33
CA ASP A 79 -14.91 8.33 3.71
C ASP A 79 -15.82 8.04 2.52
N GLU A 80 -15.58 8.71 1.39
CA GLU A 80 -16.37 8.50 0.17
C GLU A 80 -16.05 7.13 -0.45
N ALA A 81 -14.78 6.71 -0.46
CA ALA A 81 -14.39 5.37 -0.88
C ALA A 81 -15.12 4.29 -0.06
N ALA A 82 -15.10 4.40 1.27
CA ALA A 82 -15.78 3.47 2.17
C ALA A 82 -17.30 3.42 1.93
N ASN A 83 -17.94 4.57 1.68
CA ASN A 83 -19.36 4.63 1.36
C ASN A 83 -19.71 3.91 0.05
N LEU A 84 -18.87 4.04 -0.97
CA LEU A 84 -19.05 3.34 -2.24
C LEU A 84 -18.83 1.83 -2.09
N PHE A 85 -17.79 1.39 -1.38
CA PHE A 85 -17.59 -0.03 -1.12
C PHE A 85 -18.71 -0.66 -0.29
N LYS A 86 -19.26 0.05 0.70
CA LYS A 86 -20.47 -0.37 1.42
C LYS A 86 -21.66 -0.57 0.49
N GLN A 87 -21.82 0.29 -0.52
CA GLN A 87 -22.83 0.09 -1.57
C GLN A 87 -22.55 -1.15 -2.41
N CYS A 88 -21.30 -1.35 -2.88
CA CYS A 88 -20.90 -2.56 -3.62
C CYS A 88 -21.17 -3.86 -2.84
N ILE A 89 -20.90 -3.84 -1.52
CA ILE A 89 -21.17 -4.96 -0.62
C ILE A 89 -22.68 -5.21 -0.49
N SER A 90 -23.49 -4.15 -0.37
CA SER A 90 -24.95 -4.28 -0.28
C SER A 90 -25.59 -4.85 -1.56
N ILE A 91 -25.02 -4.54 -2.73
CA ILE A 91 -25.51 -5.00 -4.02
C ILE A 91 -25.08 -6.45 -4.28
N SER A 92 -23.85 -6.81 -3.93
CA SER A 92 -23.28 -8.13 -4.23
C SER A 92 -22.41 -8.67 -3.08
N PRO A 93 -23.01 -9.18 -1.99
CA PRO A 93 -22.28 -9.53 -0.76
C PRO A 93 -21.41 -10.79 -0.84
N ASP A 94 -21.58 -11.62 -1.87
CA ASP A 94 -20.89 -12.92 -1.98
C ASP A 94 -20.00 -13.02 -3.23
N ILE A 95 -19.74 -11.91 -3.93
CA ILE A 95 -18.92 -11.86 -5.14
C ILE A 95 -17.98 -10.67 -5.05
N GLY A 96 -16.71 -10.86 -5.42
CA GLY A 96 -15.69 -9.81 -5.43
C GLY A 96 -15.08 -9.60 -4.05
N TYR A 97 -13.94 -10.25 -3.80
CA TYR A 97 -13.20 -10.13 -2.54
C TYR A 97 -12.52 -8.77 -2.36
N SER A 98 -12.17 -8.07 -3.46
CA SER A 98 -11.39 -6.83 -3.44
C SER A 98 -12.03 -5.73 -2.59
N LYS A 99 -13.33 -5.49 -2.73
CA LYS A 99 -14.07 -4.51 -1.90
C LYS A 99 -14.03 -4.80 -0.40
N TYR A 100 -13.90 -6.07 -0.02
CA TYR A 100 -13.75 -6.46 1.38
C TYR A 100 -12.33 -6.15 1.87
N PHE A 101 -11.30 -6.41 1.07
CA PHE A 101 -9.93 -6.03 1.43
C PHE A 101 -9.76 -4.51 1.50
N SER A 102 -10.34 -3.76 0.56
CA SER A 102 -10.36 -2.29 0.62
C SER A 102 -11.06 -1.78 1.88
N MET A 103 -12.21 -2.37 2.26
CA MET A 103 -12.87 -2.04 3.53
C MET A 103 -12.02 -2.42 4.76
N GLY A 104 -11.29 -3.53 4.69
CA GLY A 104 -10.33 -3.94 5.72
C GLY A 104 -9.24 -2.90 5.93
N GLN A 105 -8.66 -2.34 4.85
CA GLN A 105 -7.66 -1.28 4.92
C GLN A 105 -8.23 0.07 5.39
N LEU A 106 -9.51 0.35 5.09
CA LEU A 106 -10.20 1.58 5.50
C LEU A 106 -10.78 1.53 6.93
N THR A 107 -10.65 0.40 7.62
CA THR A 107 -11.16 0.20 8.98
C THR A 107 -10.07 -0.33 9.89
N SER A 108 -10.33 -0.40 11.20
CA SER A 108 -9.35 -0.81 12.21
C SER A 108 -9.90 -1.89 13.13
N GLY A 109 -9.01 -2.62 13.80
CA GLY A 109 -9.35 -3.61 14.82
C GLY A 109 -10.29 -4.73 14.33
N GLU A 110 -11.27 -5.11 15.17
CA GLU A 110 -12.17 -6.23 14.89
C GLU A 110 -13.06 -6.02 13.65
N GLU A 111 -13.39 -4.77 13.32
CA GLU A 111 -14.14 -4.45 12.10
C GLU A 111 -13.32 -4.80 10.86
N SER A 112 -12.05 -4.42 10.83
CA SER A 112 -11.11 -4.77 9.76
C SER A 112 -10.96 -6.28 9.60
N LEU A 113 -10.78 -7.01 10.71
CA LEU A 113 -10.73 -8.47 10.70
C LEU A 113 -11.99 -9.10 10.08
N THR A 114 -13.16 -8.55 10.38
CA THR A 114 -14.44 -9.05 9.81
C THR A 114 -14.47 -8.90 8.30
N TYR A 115 -14.00 -7.76 7.78
CA TYR A 115 -13.90 -7.52 6.34
C TYR A 115 -12.89 -8.46 5.68
N TYR A 116 -11.67 -8.58 6.22
CA TYR A 116 -10.67 -9.52 5.70
C TYR A 116 -11.15 -10.97 5.71
N GLN A 117 -11.79 -11.43 6.78
CA GLN A 117 -12.34 -12.79 6.86
C GLN A 117 -13.37 -13.07 5.77
N LYS A 118 -14.27 -12.11 5.49
CA LYS A 118 -15.25 -12.27 4.41
C LYS A 118 -14.60 -12.25 3.03
N GLY A 119 -13.61 -11.38 2.82
CA GLY A 119 -12.84 -11.34 1.57
C GLY A 119 -12.07 -12.65 1.33
N ILE A 120 -11.42 -13.18 2.37
CA ILE A 120 -10.71 -14.48 2.33
C ILE A 120 -11.68 -15.62 2.00
N GLU A 121 -12.87 -15.65 2.60
CA GLU A 121 -13.90 -16.67 2.31
C GLU A 121 -14.30 -16.67 0.82
N ILE A 122 -14.52 -15.47 0.25
CA ILE A 122 -14.87 -15.31 -1.17
C ILE A 122 -13.69 -15.74 -2.06
N LEU A 123 -12.48 -15.28 -1.75
CA LEU A 123 -11.27 -15.56 -2.52
C LEU A 123 -10.91 -17.05 -2.52
N GLN A 124 -11.08 -17.73 -1.38
CA GLN A 124 -10.89 -19.19 -1.30
C GLN A 124 -11.87 -19.94 -2.20
N LYS A 125 -13.15 -19.53 -2.23
CA LYS A 125 -14.14 -20.10 -3.15
C LYS A 125 -13.79 -19.87 -4.61
N GLU A 126 -13.26 -18.68 -4.95
CA GLU A 126 -12.79 -18.39 -6.31
C GLU A 126 -11.61 -19.31 -6.69
N LEU A 127 -10.64 -19.51 -5.79
CA LEU A 127 -9.52 -20.44 -5.98
C LEU A 127 -9.94 -21.91 -6.15
N GLU A 128 -10.93 -22.36 -5.37
CA GLU A 128 -11.54 -23.70 -5.48
C GLU A 128 -12.21 -23.89 -6.85
N ASN A 129 -12.92 -22.86 -7.34
CA ASN A 129 -13.59 -22.91 -8.64
C ASN A 129 -12.60 -23.03 -9.81
N CYS A 130 -11.38 -22.52 -9.66
CA CYS A 130 -10.31 -22.67 -10.64
C CYS A 130 -9.71 -24.10 -10.69
N GLU A 131 -9.98 -25.00 -9.72
CA GLU A 131 -9.32 -26.33 -9.59
C GLU A 131 -9.54 -27.29 -10.76
N ASN A 132 -10.48 -27.00 -11.67
CA ASN A 132 -10.72 -27.76 -12.90
C ASN A 132 -9.98 -27.14 -14.11
N ILE A 133 -8.65 -27.12 -14.06
CA ILE A 133 -7.78 -26.24 -14.85
C ILE A 133 -7.88 -26.44 -16.38
N LYS A 134 -8.15 -25.34 -17.10
CA LYS A 134 -7.62 -25.06 -18.45
C LYS A 134 -6.31 -24.26 -18.32
N PRO A 135 -5.31 -24.44 -19.20
CA PRO A 135 -4.02 -23.71 -19.14
C PRO A 135 -4.12 -22.18 -19.15
N SER A 136 -5.26 -21.61 -19.54
CA SER A 136 -5.49 -20.16 -19.55
C SER A 136 -5.71 -19.54 -18.17
N GLU A 137 -6.03 -20.34 -17.14
CA GLU A 137 -6.42 -19.86 -15.80
C GLU A 137 -5.27 -20.01 -14.76
N GLU A 138 -4.07 -20.38 -15.21
CA GLU A 138 -2.92 -20.58 -14.32
C GLU A 138 -2.34 -19.26 -13.79
N GLU A 139 -2.39 -18.20 -14.59
CA GLU A 139 -1.96 -16.87 -14.16
C GLU A 139 -2.96 -16.25 -13.18
N ASP A 140 -4.26 -16.37 -13.47
CA ASP A 140 -5.33 -15.94 -12.56
C ASP A 140 -5.19 -16.62 -11.19
N ARG A 141 -4.89 -17.93 -11.17
CA ARG A 141 -4.64 -18.65 -9.91
C ARG A 141 -3.47 -18.06 -9.13
N LYS A 142 -2.36 -17.72 -9.77
CA LYS A 142 -1.21 -17.12 -9.08
C LYS A 142 -1.56 -15.77 -8.46
N ILE A 143 -2.31 -14.94 -9.19
CA ILE A 143 -2.79 -13.64 -8.69
C ILE A 143 -3.69 -13.86 -7.47
N LEU A 144 -4.66 -14.77 -7.55
CA LEU A 144 -5.55 -15.08 -6.44
C LEU A 144 -4.80 -15.66 -5.23
N SER A 145 -3.82 -16.55 -5.44
CA SER A 145 -2.95 -17.09 -4.38
C SER A 145 -2.07 -16.02 -3.74
N LYS A 146 -1.56 -15.07 -4.51
CA LYS A 146 -0.83 -13.89 -4.01
C LYS A 146 -1.76 -13.05 -3.15
N ASN A 147 -2.92 -12.63 -3.67
CA ASN A 147 -3.88 -11.80 -2.94
C ASN A 147 -4.38 -12.47 -1.65
N LEU A 148 -4.48 -13.81 -1.64
CA LEU A 148 -4.83 -14.57 -0.44
C LEU A 148 -3.71 -14.51 0.60
N SER A 149 -2.47 -14.63 0.15
CA SER A 149 -1.29 -14.48 1.00
C SER A 149 -1.20 -13.08 1.61
N ASP A 150 -1.40 -12.04 0.80
CA ASP A 150 -1.36 -10.64 1.22
C ASP A 150 -2.46 -10.35 2.25
N ALA A 151 -3.69 -10.85 2.03
CA ALA A 151 -4.78 -10.71 2.99
C ALA A 151 -4.48 -11.36 4.35
N TYR A 152 -3.82 -12.52 4.35
CA TYR A 152 -3.38 -13.14 5.60
C TYR A 152 -2.24 -12.36 6.28
N CYS A 153 -1.37 -11.68 5.52
CA CYS A 153 -0.36 -10.77 6.09
C CYS A 153 -1.04 -9.60 6.80
N SER A 154 -2.05 -8.97 6.17
CA SER A 154 -2.84 -7.91 6.82
C SER A 154 -3.54 -8.39 8.09
N VAL A 155 -4.13 -9.60 8.09
CA VAL A 155 -4.73 -10.19 9.30
C VAL A 155 -3.68 -10.37 10.39
N ALA A 156 -2.48 -10.87 10.05
CA ALA A 156 -1.40 -11.02 11.02
C ALA A 156 -0.96 -9.67 11.61
N GLU A 157 -0.83 -8.64 10.79
CA GLU A 157 -0.50 -7.28 11.20
C GLU A 157 -1.53 -6.71 12.18
N ILE A 158 -2.83 -6.83 11.88
CA ILE A 158 -3.90 -6.36 12.77
C ILE A 158 -3.81 -7.02 14.16
N PHE A 159 -3.45 -8.31 14.25
CA PHE A 159 -3.23 -8.97 15.53
C PHE A 159 -1.93 -8.56 16.23
N MET A 160 -0.98 -7.96 15.51
CA MET A 160 0.24 -7.38 16.10
C MET A 160 0.07 -5.91 16.51
N THR A 161 -0.95 -5.23 15.99
CA THR A 161 -1.24 -3.81 16.27
C THR A 161 -2.57 -3.66 17.02
N ASP A 162 -3.68 -3.51 16.31
CA ASP A 162 -4.98 -3.10 16.84
C ASP A 162 -5.60 -4.13 17.79
N CYS A 163 -5.37 -5.43 17.52
CA CYS A 163 -5.96 -6.55 18.23
C CYS A 163 -4.94 -7.32 19.09
N CYS A 164 -3.80 -6.70 19.42
CA CYS A 164 -2.73 -7.36 20.18
C CYS A 164 -3.12 -7.78 21.61
N ASP A 165 -4.10 -7.10 22.22
CA ASP A 165 -4.61 -7.40 23.55
C ASP A 165 -5.65 -8.55 23.59
N ALA A 166 -6.07 -9.07 22.44
CA ALA A 166 -7.03 -10.18 22.40
C ALA A 166 -6.42 -11.46 23.00
N GLU A 167 -7.21 -12.24 23.76
CA GLU A 167 -6.72 -13.43 24.47
C GLU A 167 -6.04 -14.47 23.56
N ASN A 168 -6.44 -14.53 22.28
CA ASN A 168 -5.91 -15.43 21.28
C ASN A 168 -5.08 -14.73 20.18
N ALA A 169 -4.71 -13.45 20.36
CA ALA A 169 -4.01 -12.65 19.36
C ALA A 169 -2.76 -13.34 18.81
N GLU A 170 -1.91 -13.86 19.70
CA GLU A 170 -0.69 -14.58 19.33
C GLU A 170 -0.98 -15.80 18.45
N GLN A 171 -1.97 -16.61 18.81
CA GLN A 171 -2.33 -17.81 18.07
C GLN A 171 -2.92 -17.46 16.70
N GLN A 172 -3.77 -16.45 16.64
CA GLN A 172 -4.41 -16.00 15.40
C GLN A 172 -3.39 -15.37 14.45
N CYS A 173 -2.49 -14.53 14.97
CA CYS A 173 -1.38 -13.96 14.23
C CYS A 173 -0.50 -15.05 13.60
N HIS A 174 -0.05 -16.02 14.41
CA HIS A 174 0.78 -17.12 13.89
C HIS A 174 0.03 -17.96 12.83
N SER A 175 -1.24 -18.28 13.07
CA SER A 175 -2.05 -19.03 12.10
C SER A 175 -2.23 -18.26 10.79
N ALA A 176 -2.42 -16.94 10.85
CA ALA A 176 -2.51 -16.10 9.67
C ALA A 176 -1.20 -16.11 8.89
N ILE A 177 -0.05 -15.98 9.55
CA ILE A 177 1.28 -16.05 8.92
C ILE A 177 1.49 -17.42 8.25
N GLU A 178 1.15 -18.52 8.91
CA GLU A 178 1.25 -19.86 8.32
C GLU A 178 0.38 -19.99 7.07
N ASN A 179 -0.85 -19.49 7.11
CA ASN A 179 -1.75 -19.48 5.96
C ASN A 179 -1.24 -18.57 4.83
N ALA A 180 -0.60 -17.44 5.15
CA ALA A 180 0.02 -16.56 4.17
C ALA A 180 1.11 -17.30 3.38
N ILE A 181 2.04 -17.94 4.10
CA ILE A 181 3.15 -18.71 3.51
C ILE A 181 2.63 -19.91 2.70
N GLN A 182 1.61 -20.61 3.20
CA GLN A 182 1.00 -21.74 2.48
C GLN A 182 0.29 -21.30 1.20
N SER A 183 -0.33 -20.12 1.20
CA SER A 183 -1.03 -19.57 0.04
C SER A 183 -0.07 -19.14 -1.07
N ASN A 184 1.06 -18.53 -0.70
CA ASN A 184 2.13 -18.17 -1.62
C ASN A 184 3.50 -18.25 -0.94
N THR A 185 4.29 -19.28 -1.26
CA THR A 185 5.62 -19.48 -0.68
C THR A 185 6.66 -18.47 -1.14
N SER A 186 6.34 -17.67 -2.17
CA SER A 186 7.21 -16.64 -2.73
C SER A 186 6.76 -15.23 -2.34
N ASN A 187 5.85 -15.09 -1.36
CA ASN A 187 5.46 -13.79 -0.84
C ASN A 187 6.52 -13.28 0.17
N PRO A 188 7.27 -12.20 -0.13
CA PRO A 188 8.26 -11.66 0.81
C PRO A 188 7.63 -11.09 2.09
N GLU A 189 6.42 -10.54 2.01
CA GLU A 189 5.72 -9.92 3.15
C GLU A 189 5.31 -10.95 4.18
N ALA A 190 4.91 -12.15 3.75
CA ALA A 190 4.59 -13.25 4.67
C ALA A 190 5.78 -13.63 5.56
N TYR A 191 7.00 -13.59 5.02
CA TYR A 191 8.22 -13.84 5.80
C TYR A 191 8.65 -12.62 6.64
N GLN A 192 8.32 -11.39 6.22
CA GLN A 192 8.49 -10.19 7.05
C GLN A 192 7.56 -10.22 8.27
N CYS A 193 6.29 -10.60 8.09
CA CYS A 193 5.34 -10.83 9.19
C CYS A 193 5.87 -11.90 10.15
N LEU A 194 6.43 -13.00 9.61
CA LEU A 194 7.04 -14.05 10.44
C LEU A 194 8.24 -13.54 11.24
N ALA A 195 9.11 -12.74 10.61
CA ALA A 195 10.24 -12.13 11.28
C ALA A 195 9.78 -11.20 12.41
N ASN A 196 8.80 -10.33 12.13
CA ASN A 196 8.22 -9.42 13.11
C ASN A 196 7.59 -10.19 14.29
N PHE A 197 6.83 -11.24 14.02
CA PHE A 197 6.26 -12.10 15.05
C PHE A 197 7.35 -12.64 16.00
N TYR A 198 8.45 -13.16 15.46
CA TYR A 198 9.54 -13.69 16.28
C TYR A 198 10.32 -12.61 17.05
N ILE A 199 10.48 -11.41 16.48
CA ILE A 199 11.05 -10.24 17.15
C ILE A 199 10.21 -9.90 18.40
N VAL A 200 8.88 -9.80 18.25
CA VAL A 200 7.96 -9.51 19.36
C VAL A 200 8.03 -10.58 20.45
N LYS A 201 8.23 -11.85 20.08
CA LYS A 201 8.41 -12.96 21.05
C LYS A 201 9.75 -12.92 21.81
N LYS A 202 10.71 -12.09 21.41
CA LYS A 202 12.06 -11.82 21.99
C LYS A 202 13.03 -13.00 22.13
N ASN A 203 12.54 -14.21 22.37
CA ASN A 203 13.38 -15.40 22.57
C ASN A 203 13.71 -16.14 21.24
N PHE A 204 13.28 -15.60 20.10
CA PHE A 204 13.34 -16.25 18.79
C PHE A 204 14.10 -15.41 17.76
N LEU A 205 15.13 -14.67 18.18
CA LEU A 205 15.89 -13.79 17.29
C LEU A 205 16.59 -14.56 16.16
N LYS A 206 16.94 -15.84 16.37
CA LYS A 206 17.53 -16.67 15.32
C LYS A 206 16.50 -16.98 14.23
N GLU A 207 15.30 -17.37 14.63
CA GLU A 207 14.18 -17.66 13.75
C GLU A 207 13.70 -16.38 13.03
N ALA A 208 13.74 -15.23 13.71
CA ALA A 208 13.49 -13.93 13.09
C ALA A 208 14.50 -13.63 11.97
N LYS A 209 15.80 -13.84 12.22
CA LYS A 209 16.85 -13.67 11.20
C LYS A 209 16.64 -14.63 10.02
N GLU A 210 16.36 -15.90 10.28
CA GLU A 210 16.08 -16.87 9.22
C GLU A 210 14.85 -16.50 8.39
N ALA A 211 13.82 -15.92 9.01
CA ALA A 211 12.61 -15.47 8.32
C ALA A 211 12.90 -14.25 7.44
N ILE A 212 13.57 -13.21 7.97
CA ILE A 212 13.87 -12.02 7.18
C ILE A 212 14.85 -12.32 6.04
N GLU A 213 15.84 -13.20 6.25
CA GLU A 213 16.76 -13.65 5.20
C GLU A 213 16.01 -14.35 4.05
N LYS A 214 14.97 -15.13 4.35
CA LYS A 214 14.10 -15.73 3.32
C LYS A 214 13.33 -14.66 2.56
N SER A 215 12.80 -13.65 3.24
CA SER A 215 12.15 -12.51 2.56
C SER A 215 13.13 -11.84 1.61
N LEU A 216 14.29 -11.41 2.10
CA LEU A 216 15.30 -10.70 1.30
C LEU A 216 15.75 -11.52 0.09
N ALA A 217 15.91 -12.84 0.22
CA ALA A 217 16.30 -13.70 -0.89
C ALA A 217 15.30 -13.70 -2.06
N LEU A 218 14.04 -13.32 -1.83
CA LEU A 218 13.00 -13.28 -2.88
C LEU A 218 13.04 -12.00 -3.73
N TRP A 219 13.58 -10.89 -3.20
CA TRP A 219 13.43 -9.59 -3.86
C TRP A 219 14.67 -8.67 -3.80
N LEU A 220 15.56 -8.82 -2.82
CA LEU A 220 16.72 -7.93 -2.70
C LEU A 220 17.66 -7.99 -3.92
N PRO A 221 17.99 -9.18 -4.49
CA PRO A 221 18.81 -9.24 -5.70
C PRO A 221 18.16 -8.54 -6.91
N HIS A 222 16.84 -8.48 -6.93
CA HIS A 222 16.06 -7.83 -7.96
C HIS A 222 16.06 -6.30 -7.79
N HIS A 223 15.91 -5.84 -6.55
CA HIS A 223 16.06 -4.43 -6.18
C HIS A 223 17.46 -3.89 -6.49
N GLU A 224 18.51 -4.64 -6.14
CA GLU A 224 19.90 -4.24 -6.46
C GLU A 224 20.15 -4.17 -7.97
N ALA A 225 19.55 -5.07 -8.74
CA ALA A 225 19.67 -5.09 -10.19
C ALA A 225 19.00 -3.89 -10.87
N LEU A 226 17.99 -3.25 -10.24
CA LEU A 226 17.30 -2.09 -10.83
C LEU A 226 18.24 -0.92 -11.09
N ARG A 227 19.24 -0.71 -10.21
CA ARG A 227 20.20 0.41 -10.33
C ARG A 227 20.96 0.39 -11.67
N ASP A 228 21.17 -0.80 -12.23
CA ASP A 228 21.93 -1.01 -13.48
C ASP A 228 21.06 -1.56 -14.63
N ALA A 229 19.74 -1.70 -14.43
CA ALA A 229 18.83 -2.35 -15.39
C ALA A 229 18.42 -1.43 -16.54
N ASP A 230 18.16 -2.01 -17.71
CA ASP A 230 17.47 -1.31 -18.80
C ASP A 230 15.95 -1.22 -18.57
N ALA A 231 15.29 -0.28 -19.26
CA ALA A 231 13.87 0.01 -19.06
C ALA A 231 12.94 -1.19 -19.31
N GLU A 232 13.35 -2.16 -20.15
CA GLU A 232 12.56 -3.38 -20.42
C GLU A 232 12.67 -4.40 -19.27
N THR A 233 13.84 -4.45 -18.64
CA THR A 233 14.11 -5.29 -17.47
C THR A 233 13.42 -4.75 -16.22
N VAL A 234 13.36 -3.42 -16.05
CA VAL A 234 12.68 -2.75 -14.93
C VAL A 234 11.21 -3.19 -14.81
N PHE A 235 10.44 -3.13 -15.91
CA PHE A 235 9.00 -3.44 -15.89
C PHE A 235 8.68 -4.88 -15.44
N ASN A 236 9.55 -5.86 -15.78
CA ASN A 236 9.33 -7.26 -15.40
C ASN A 236 9.77 -7.57 -13.97
N ILE A 237 10.61 -6.72 -13.38
CA ILE A 237 11.19 -6.91 -12.05
C ILE A 237 10.39 -6.16 -10.97
N GLU A 238 9.80 -5.02 -11.30
CA GLU A 238 9.10 -4.13 -10.36
C GLU A 238 7.99 -4.85 -9.57
N LEU A 239 7.26 -5.77 -10.21
CA LEU A 239 6.20 -6.57 -9.56
C LEU A 239 6.72 -7.58 -8.52
N LEU A 240 8.03 -7.84 -8.46
CA LEU A 240 8.69 -8.74 -7.50
C LEU A 240 9.24 -8.00 -6.28
N ILE A 241 9.30 -6.67 -6.33
CA ILE A 241 9.85 -5.84 -5.28
C ILE A 241 8.70 -5.36 -4.38
N PRO A 242 8.83 -5.45 -3.04
CA PRO A 242 7.83 -4.92 -2.13
C PRO A 242 7.64 -3.41 -2.31
N SER A 243 6.48 -2.89 -1.90
CA SER A 243 6.20 -1.46 -1.97
C SER A 243 7.26 -0.62 -1.23
N TYR A 244 7.30 0.68 -1.53
CA TYR A 244 8.21 1.62 -0.86
C TYR A 244 8.05 1.56 0.67
N ASP A 245 6.82 1.62 1.17
CA ASP A 245 6.51 1.51 2.60
C ASP A 245 6.92 0.15 3.19
N SER A 246 6.66 -0.95 2.47
CA SER A 246 7.03 -2.30 2.90
C SER A 246 8.55 -2.45 3.04
N ARG A 247 9.33 -1.79 2.18
CA ARG A 247 10.80 -1.72 2.28
C ARG A 247 11.28 -0.86 3.45
N ILE A 248 10.59 0.23 3.79
CA ILE A 248 10.84 1.00 5.04
C ILE A 248 10.63 0.09 6.25
N GLN A 249 9.51 -0.62 6.33
CA GLN A 249 9.23 -1.53 7.44
C GLN A 249 10.25 -2.66 7.53
N THR A 250 10.65 -3.24 6.39
CA THR A 250 11.72 -4.25 6.33
C THR A 250 13.03 -3.70 6.91
N SER A 251 13.38 -2.46 6.60
CA SER A 251 14.60 -1.81 7.11
C SER A 251 14.56 -1.65 8.63
N LYS A 252 13.40 -1.31 9.20
CA LYS A 252 13.19 -1.26 10.66
C LYS A 252 13.38 -2.64 11.31
N LEU A 253 12.80 -3.70 10.73
CA LEU A 253 13.00 -5.08 11.23
C LEU A 253 14.48 -5.51 11.18
N LEU A 254 15.20 -5.14 10.11
CA LEU A 254 16.63 -5.44 9.97
C LEU A 254 17.47 -4.72 11.04
N ILE A 255 17.14 -3.46 11.34
CA ILE A 255 17.79 -2.69 12.40
C ILE A 255 17.57 -3.36 13.76
N GLU A 256 16.35 -3.80 14.08
CA GLU A 256 16.06 -4.54 15.32
C GLU A 256 16.83 -5.86 15.43
N LEU A 257 17.17 -6.47 14.28
CA LEU A 257 17.97 -7.69 14.19
C LEU A 257 19.49 -7.42 14.07
N GLU A 258 19.93 -6.16 14.16
CA GLU A 258 21.33 -5.73 13.99
C GLU A 258 21.91 -6.09 12.61
N MET A 259 21.06 -6.16 11.58
CA MET A 259 21.41 -6.44 10.18
C MET A 259 21.62 -5.12 9.42
N PHE A 260 22.56 -4.30 9.91
CA PHE A 260 22.75 -2.91 9.45
C PHE A 260 23.21 -2.79 8.00
N GLU A 261 23.99 -3.75 7.48
CA GLU A 261 24.46 -3.73 6.09
C GLU A 261 23.29 -3.85 5.11
N GLN A 262 22.41 -4.83 5.33
CA GLN A 262 21.22 -5.02 4.50
C GLN A 262 20.23 -3.86 4.65
N ALA A 263 20.05 -3.33 5.86
CA ALA A 263 19.21 -2.15 6.09
C ALA A 263 19.74 -0.93 5.33
N THR A 264 21.07 -0.70 5.34
CA THR A 264 21.70 0.40 4.59
C THR A 264 21.45 0.25 3.09
N ASN A 265 21.63 -0.95 2.53
CA ASN A 265 21.42 -1.22 1.11
C ASN A 265 19.98 -0.87 0.65
N ILE A 266 18.99 -1.25 1.44
CA ILE A 266 17.58 -0.97 1.14
C ILE A 266 17.29 0.52 1.27
N LEU A 267 17.71 1.15 2.37
CA LEU A 267 17.46 2.56 2.63
C LEU A 267 18.15 3.49 1.61
N ASP A 268 19.38 3.18 1.20
CA ASP A 268 20.04 3.92 0.12
C ASP A 268 19.26 3.78 -1.19
N GLY A 269 18.68 2.61 -1.47
CA GLY A 269 17.84 2.42 -2.66
C GLY A 269 16.54 3.23 -2.59
N LEU A 270 15.95 3.35 -1.40
CA LEU A 270 14.78 4.21 -1.18
C LEU A 270 15.10 5.69 -1.38
N VAL A 271 16.30 6.14 -0.98
CA VAL A 271 16.78 7.50 -1.25
C VAL A 271 17.04 7.73 -2.74
N ASP A 272 17.59 6.73 -3.45
CA ASP A 272 17.79 6.83 -4.91
C ASP A 272 16.46 6.96 -5.67
N GLU A 273 15.39 6.34 -5.16
CA GLU A 273 14.05 6.40 -5.72
C GLU A 273 13.29 7.69 -5.38
N ASP A 274 13.36 8.12 -4.11
CA ASP A 274 12.74 9.35 -3.61
C ASP A 274 13.57 9.92 -2.44
N ASP A 275 14.27 11.02 -2.70
CA ASP A 275 15.09 11.73 -1.71
C ASP A 275 14.30 12.76 -0.89
N GLU A 276 13.01 12.91 -1.16
CA GLU A 276 12.11 13.84 -0.48
C GLU A 276 11.35 13.18 0.69
N VAL A 277 11.74 11.97 1.13
CA VAL A 277 11.13 11.28 2.29
C VAL A 277 11.97 11.46 3.56
N PRO A 278 11.58 12.33 4.51
CA PRO A 278 12.41 12.63 5.70
C PRO A 278 12.62 11.40 6.61
N GLU A 279 11.65 10.48 6.64
CA GLU A 279 11.72 9.27 7.46
C GLU A 279 12.88 8.36 7.05
N VAL A 280 13.14 8.20 5.75
CA VAL A 280 14.22 7.32 5.26
C VAL A 280 15.58 7.86 5.67
N TRP A 281 15.80 9.17 5.52
CA TRP A 281 16.99 9.87 6.01
C TRP A 281 17.16 9.72 7.52
N TYR A 282 16.07 9.87 8.28
CA TYR A 282 16.09 9.69 9.72
C TYR A 282 16.49 8.26 10.10
N ILE A 283 15.95 7.23 9.46
CA ILE A 283 16.28 5.83 9.76
C ILE A 283 17.75 5.54 9.47
N LEU A 284 18.30 6.03 8.34
CA LEU A 284 19.73 5.95 8.04
C LEU A 284 20.59 6.60 9.14
N GLY A 285 20.21 7.81 9.56
CA GLY A 285 20.92 8.55 10.61
C GLY A 285 20.86 7.85 11.97
N TRP A 286 19.67 7.41 12.37
CA TRP A 286 19.45 6.72 13.63
C TRP A 286 20.18 5.38 13.71
N MET A 287 20.16 4.59 12.63
CA MET A 287 20.91 3.34 12.56
C MET A 287 22.43 3.57 12.67
N ASN A 288 22.96 4.61 12.02
CA ASN A 288 24.39 4.97 12.14
C ASN A 288 24.72 5.48 13.56
N TYR A 289 23.80 6.20 14.20
CA TYR A 289 23.95 6.68 15.58
C TYR A 289 24.07 5.52 16.58
N MET A 290 23.26 4.45 16.41
CA MET A 290 23.23 3.29 17.31
C MET A 290 24.48 2.39 17.22
N GLN A 291 25.31 2.55 16.18
CA GLN A 291 26.51 1.75 15.96
C GLN A 291 27.72 2.30 16.75
N SER A 292 28.94 2.08 16.24
CA SER A 292 30.17 2.56 16.87
C SER A 292 30.44 4.03 16.52
N ASP A 293 31.34 4.65 17.29
CA ASP A 293 31.83 6.02 17.07
C ASP A 293 32.44 6.25 15.66
N GLU A 294 32.73 5.19 14.90
CA GLU A 294 33.20 5.28 13.51
C GLU A 294 32.12 5.81 12.57
N TYR A 295 30.84 5.59 12.90
CA TYR A 295 29.69 6.00 12.10
C TYR A 295 29.12 7.37 12.47
N LYS A 296 29.73 8.07 13.44
CA LYS A 296 29.21 9.36 13.92
C LYS A 296 29.08 10.43 12.84
N LEU A 297 29.95 10.42 11.83
CA LEU A 297 29.91 11.38 10.73
C LEU A 297 28.71 11.10 9.81
N ASN A 298 28.45 9.83 9.52
CA ASN A 298 27.30 9.39 8.75
C ASN A 298 25.99 9.66 9.51
N ALA A 299 25.97 9.34 10.82
CA ALA A 299 24.83 9.62 11.68
C ALA A 299 24.47 11.11 11.64
N HIS A 300 25.47 11.98 11.86
CA HIS A 300 25.27 13.43 11.80
C HIS A 300 24.79 13.91 10.42
N TYR A 301 25.40 13.42 9.34
CA TYR A 301 25.01 13.76 7.97
C TYR A 301 23.54 13.42 7.69
N TYR A 302 23.14 12.17 7.90
CA TYR A 302 21.80 11.70 7.56
C TYR A 302 20.72 12.32 8.46
N LEU A 303 20.99 12.50 9.75
CA LEU A 303 20.05 13.19 10.65
C LEU A 303 19.86 14.66 10.25
N LYS A 304 20.95 15.36 9.89
CA LYS A 304 20.85 16.73 9.38
C LYS A 304 20.03 16.78 8.09
N LYS A 305 20.28 15.85 7.16
CA LYS A 305 19.49 15.70 5.93
C LYS A 305 18.00 15.49 6.21
N ALA A 306 17.64 14.62 7.15
CA ALA A 306 16.25 14.40 7.53
C ALA A 306 15.56 15.70 7.96
N THR A 307 16.21 16.49 8.82
CA THR A 307 15.67 17.79 9.28
C THR A 307 15.55 18.81 8.14
N MET A 308 16.49 18.82 7.19
CA MET A 308 16.47 19.74 6.05
C MET A 308 15.36 19.40 5.05
N VAL A 309 15.21 18.13 4.69
CA VAL A 309 14.15 17.66 3.78
C VAL A 309 12.78 17.94 4.38
N SER A 310 12.60 17.65 5.68
CA SER A 310 11.38 17.97 6.42
C SER A 310 11.03 19.47 6.35
N ALA A 311 12.01 20.35 6.61
CA ALA A 311 11.81 21.79 6.53
C ALA A 311 11.44 22.29 5.12
N LYS A 312 12.02 21.71 4.05
CA LYS A 312 11.68 22.05 2.65
C LYS A 312 10.20 21.87 2.34
N LEU A 313 9.68 20.76 2.84
CA LEU A 313 8.33 20.27 2.54
C LEU A 313 7.30 20.84 3.52
N GLY A 314 7.73 21.59 4.54
CA GLY A 314 6.87 22.08 5.60
C GLY A 314 6.32 20.96 6.49
N MET A 315 7.11 19.90 6.69
CA MET A 315 6.76 18.71 7.47
C MET A 315 7.44 18.73 8.85
N ASP A 316 7.38 19.85 9.56
CA ASP A 316 8.17 20.07 10.77
C ASP A 316 7.64 19.30 12.00
N ASP A 317 6.34 18.94 11.99
CA ASP A 317 5.65 18.32 13.13
C ASP A 317 5.80 16.78 13.21
N LEU A 318 6.79 16.20 12.53
CA LEU A 318 7.04 14.75 12.56
C LEU A 318 7.82 14.33 13.83
N ASP A 319 7.32 13.31 14.53
CA ASP A 319 7.98 12.76 15.72
C ASP A 319 9.42 12.31 15.45
N CYS A 320 9.67 11.70 14.29
CA CYS A 320 11.01 11.27 13.88
C CYS A 320 11.98 12.45 13.71
N ILE A 321 11.48 13.62 13.28
CA ILE A 321 12.28 14.83 13.11
C ILE A 321 12.56 15.50 14.44
N SER A 322 11.60 15.49 15.37
CA SER A 322 11.84 15.91 16.76
C SER A 322 12.96 15.07 17.39
N HIS A 323 12.92 13.75 17.22
CA HIS A 323 13.98 12.87 17.71
C HIS A 323 15.30 13.08 16.97
N ALA A 324 15.29 13.37 15.65
CA ALA A 324 16.50 13.69 14.90
C ALA A 324 17.24 14.90 15.48
N HIS A 325 16.51 15.96 15.85
CA HIS A 325 17.11 17.12 16.52
C HIS A 325 17.74 16.78 17.88
N GLU A 326 17.10 15.91 18.66
CA GLU A 326 17.67 15.44 19.94
C GLU A 326 18.98 14.68 19.71
N LEU A 327 19.00 13.74 18.78
CA LEU A 327 20.19 12.95 18.44
C LEU A 327 21.33 13.82 17.88
N LEU A 328 21.02 14.81 17.03
CA LEU A 328 22.00 15.77 16.54
C LEU A 328 22.63 16.55 17.67
N LYS A 329 21.82 17.09 18.58
CA LYS A 329 22.31 17.83 19.75
C LYS A 329 23.23 16.95 20.61
N GLU A 330 22.84 15.71 20.88
CA GLU A 330 23.68 14.77 21.64
C GLU A 330 25.01 14.48 20.93
N LEU A 331 24.98 14.23 19.61
CA LEU A 331 26.19 13.99 18.81
C LEU A 331 27.14 15.19 18.85
N GLU A 332 26.62 16.40 18.69
CA GLU A 332 27.41 17.62 18.69
C GLU A 332 27.95 18.00 20.07
N GLU A 333 27.22 17.68 21.15
CA GLU A 333 27.72 17.84 22.53
C GLU A 333 28.86 16.84 22.81
N LYS A 334 28.72 15.60 22.33
CA LYS A 334 29.74 14.55 22.47
C LYS A 334 30.96 14.80 21.58
N TYR A 335 30.75 15.32 20.37
CA TYR A 335 31.77 15.62 19.36
C TYR A 335 31.62 17.04 18.79
N PRO A 336 32.15 18.06 19.48
CA PRO A 336 32.01 19.45 19.05
C PRO A 336 32.53 19.77 17.64
N SER A 337 33.42 18.95 17.09
CA SER A 337 33.91 19.09 15.71
C SER A 337 32.80 18.95 14.66
N LEU A 338 31.72 18.24 14.97
CA LEU A 338 30.61 18.01 14.03
C LEU A 338 29.83 19.30 13.73
N LYS A 339 29.83 20.29 14.64
CA LYS A 339 29.16 21.58 14.45
C LYS A 339 29.75 22.39 13.29
N GLU A 340 31.02 22.17 12.98
CA GLU A 340 31.74 22.87 11.93
C GLU A 340 31.76 22.08 10.61
N GLU A 341 31.17 20.87 10.58
CA GLU A 341 31.08 20.07 9.37
C GLU A 341 30.06 20.67 8.41
N VAL A 342 30.53 20.90 7.18
CA VAL A 342 29.73 21.43 6.07
C VAL A 342 29.68 20.36 4.99
N TYR A 343 28.48 19.86 4.74
CA TYR A 343 28.21 18.90 3.68
C TYR A 343 27.99 19.63 2.35
N GLU A 344 28.22 18.95 1.22
CA GLU A 344 28.11 19.58 -0.10
C GLU A 344 26.73 20.22 -0.33
N ASP A 345 25.70 19.56 0.18
CA ASP A 345 24.31 20.00 0.05
C ASP A 345 23.98 21.19 0.96
N ASP A 346 24.73 21.47 2.02
CA ASP A 346 24.46 22.64 2.88
C ASP A 346 24.49 23.97 2.09
N LYS A 347 25.14 23.99 0.93
CA LYS A 347 25.24 25.16 0.03
C LYS A 347 24.06 25.30 -0.92
N GLU A 348 23.38 24.22 -1.28
CA GLU A 348 22.18 24.28 -2.12
C GLU A 348 20.98 24.78 -1.31
N TRP A 349 21.03 24.60 0.01
CA TRP A 349 19.93 24.85 0.94
C TRP A 349 20.01 26.17 1.70
N SER A 350 21.13 26.89 1.63
CA SER A 350 21.26 28.25 2.21
C SER A 350 20.33 29.29 1.57
N ASP A 351 19.63 28.93 0.49
CA ASP A 351 18.67 29.78 -0.22
C ASP A 351 17.21 29.53 0.23
N VAL A 352 16.95 28.59 1.14
CA VAL A 352 15.61 28.37 1.73
C VAL A 352 15.43 29.34 2.91
N PRO A 353 14.41 30.23 2.91
CA PRO A 353 14.19 31.17 4.00
C PRO A 353 13.92 30.42 5.31
N SER A 354 14.75 30.67 6.32
CA SER A 354 14.46 30.23 7.68
C SER A 354 13.35 31.15 8.22
N ASP A 355 12.13 30.63 8.35
CA ASP A 355 11.03 31.30 9.05
C ASP A 355 11.24 31.22 10.58
N SER A 356 12.41 31.65 11.03
CA SER A 356 12.73 31.90 12.42
C SER A 356 13.19 33.35 12.56
N GLU A 357 12.34 34.30 12.16
CA GLU A 357 12.41 35.65 12.72
C GLU A 357 11.43 35.73 13.89
N ASP A 358 12.02 35.87 15.07
CA ASP A 358 11.40 36.15 16.36
C ASP A 358 10.23 37.13 16.23
N SER A 359 9.03 36.65 16.56
CA SER A 359 7.92 37.53 16.90
C SER A 359 8.11 38.05 18.33
N GLU A 360 9.12 38.90 18.53
CA GLU A 360 9.14 39.84 19.65
C GLU A 360 8.02 40.87 19.43
N MET A 361 6.79 40.50 19.80
CA MET A 361 5.74 41.49 20.04
C MET A 361 6.07 42.20 21.36
N GLU A 362 6.71 43.37 21.24
CA GLU A 362 6.78 44.37 22.30
C GLU A 362 5.36 44.65 22.86
N THR A 363 5.27 44.68 24.18
CA THR A 363 4.05 44.92 24.97
C THR A 363 3.84 46.38 25.31
#